data_AF-A0A3D9CAG8-F1
#
_entry.id   AF-A0A3D9CAG8-F1
#
_cell.length_a   1.000
_cell.length_b   1.000
_cell.length_c   1.000
_cell.angle_alpha   90.00
_cell.angle_beta   90.00
_cell.angle_gamma   90.00
#
_symmetry.space_group_name_H-M   'P 1'
#
loop_
_entity.id
_entity.type
_entity.pdbx_description
1 polymer ?
#
loop_
_entity_poly.entity_id
_entity_poly.type
_entity_poly.pdbx_seq_one_letter_code
_entity_poly.pdbx_strand_id
1 'polypeptide(L)' 'MVLGLLSEKEYQNPLLVFKKAFKEYSIKEFDYFISRMVYFSLGIYDNLPERNMINPYIHLIKMLDAAYLIIERKGKKFQN' A
#
# COMPACT_ATOMS: atom_id res chain seq x y z
N MET A 1 -12.59 -7.82 -15.14
CA MET A 1 -12.29 -7.39 -13.77
C MET A 1 -11.03 -6.56 -13.81
N VAL A 2 -11.05 -5.32 -13.31
CA VAL A 2 -9.82 -4.54 -13.17
C VAL A 2 -9.20 -4.95 -11.84
N LEU A 3 -8.09 -5.68 -11.88
CA LEU A 3 -7.40 -6.22 -10.70
C LEU A 3 -6.54 -5.17 -9.96
N GLY A 4 -6.43 -3.94 -10.50
CA GLY A 4 -5.48 -2.95 -10.01
C GLY A 4 -4.05 -3.50 -10.08
N LEU A 5 -3.26 -3.27 -9.02
CA LEU A 5 -1.92 -3.85 -8.85
C LEU A 5 -1.93 -5.20 -8.10
N LEU A 6 -3.10 -5.79 -7.86
CA LEU A 6 -3.21 -7.06 -7.15
C LEU A 6 -2.89 -8.23 -8.08
N SER A 7 -2.08 -9.18 -7.60
CA SER A 7 -1.99 -10.49 -8.25
C SER A 7 -3.30 -11.25 -8.05
N GLU A 8 -3.56 -12.28 -8.87
CA GLU A 8 -4.76 -13.12 -8.73
C GLU A 8 -4.93 -13.67 -7.31
N LYS A 9 -3.84 -14.15 -6.69
CA LYS A 9 -3.87 -14.66 -5.30
C LYS A 9 -4.25 -13.58 -4.28
N GLU A 10 -3.78 -12.36 -4.48
CA GLU A 10 -4.10 -11.20 -3.62
C GLU A 10 -5.51 -10.70 -3.87
N TYR A 11 -6.00 -10.75 -5.10
CA TYR A 11 -7.39 -10.44 -5.40
C TYR A 11 -8.33 -11.43 -4.72
N GLN A 12 -8.03 -12.74 -4.76
CA GLN A 12 -8.84 -13.74 -4.05
C GLN A 12 -8.80 -13.51 -2.53
N ASN A 13 -7.63 -13.24 -1.96
CA ASN A 13 -7.44 -12.94 -0.54
C ASN A 13 -6.69 -11.61 -0.29
N PRO A 14 -7.42 -10.47 -0.24
CA PRO A 14 -6.80 -9.15 -0.12
C PRO A 14 -6.05 -8.91 1.19
N LEU A 15 -6.33 -9.70 2.25
CA LEU A 15 -5.58 -9.63 3.50
C LEU A 15 -4.12 -10.07 3.35
N LEU A 16 -3.78 -10.85 2.31
CA LEU A 16 -2.39 -11.24 2.05
C LEU A 16 -1.51 -10.04 1.71
N VAL A 17 -2.06 -8.99 1.10
CA VAL A 17 -1.30 -7.79 0.76
C VAL A 17 -0.76 -7.12 2.02
N PHE A 18 -1.63 -6.91 3.02
CA PHE A 18 -1.24 -6.34 4.32
C PHE A 18 -0.23 -7.24 5.04
N LYS A 19 -0.43 -8.57 5.04
CA LYS A 19 0.52 -9.49 5.67
C LYS A 19 1.92 -9.43 5.04
N LYS A 20 2.02 -9.29 3.72
CA LYS A 20 3.31 -9.15 3.03
C LYS A 20 3.95 -7.80 3.34
N ALA A 21 3.19 -6.72 3.23
CA ALA A 21 3.66 -5.37 3.53
C ALA A 21 4.22 -5.28 4.97
N PHE A 22 3.47 -5.76 5.97
CA PHE A 22 3.88 -5.70 7.37
C PHE A 22 4.93 -6.74 7.78
N LYS A 23 5.23 -7.71 6.91
CA LYS A 23 6.40 -8.59 7.09
C LYS A 23 7.70 -7.87 6.72
N GLU A 24 7.64 -6.94 5.77
CA GLU A 24 8.80 -6.20 5.26
C GLU A 24 9.00 -4.86 5.96
N TYR A 25 7.89 -4.19 6.35
CA TYR A 25 7.91 -2.84 6.87
C TYR A 25 6.98 -2.69 8.08
N SER A 26 7.48 -2.06 9.13
CA SER A 26 6.65 -1.61 10.24
C SER A 26 5.80 -0.40 9.85
N ILE A 27 4.74 -0.14 10.64
CA ILE A 27 3.91 1.07 10.47
C ILE A 27 4.76 2.34 10.59
N LYS A 28 5.73 2.37 11.52
CA LYS A 28 6.64 3.51 11.70
C LYS A 28 7.52 3.74 10.47
N GLU A 29 7.95 2.67 9.82
CA GLU A 29 8.72 2.78 8.58
C GLU A 29 7.84 3.34 7.45
N PHE A 30 6.60 2.86 7.29
CA PHE A 30 5.67 3.46 6.33
C PHE A 30 5.45 4.96 6.58
N ASP A 31 5.20 5.35 7.83
CA ASP A 31 5.03 6.76 8.21
C ASP A 31 6.27 7.60 7.89
N TYR A 32 7.45 7.08 8.21
CA TYR A 32 8.72 7.71 7.88
C TYR A 32 8.90 7.87 6.37
N PHE A 33 8.65 6.83 5.57
CA PHE A 33 8.77 6.89 4.11
C PHE A 33 7.81 7.90 3.48
N ILE A 34 6.54 7.89 3.90
CA ILE A 34 5.52 8.82 3.38
C ILE A 34 5.89 10.26 3.75
N SER A 35 6.26 10.50 5.00
CA SER A 35 6.69 11.83 5.46
C SER A 35 7.88 12.34 4.66
N ARG A 36 8.90 11.49 4.47
CA ARG A 36 10.09 11.84 3.66
C ARG A 36 9.73 12.15 2.20
N MET A 37 8.83 11.40 1.58
CA MET A 37 8.36 11.69 0.22
C MET A 37 7.65 13.05 0.13
N VAL A 38 6.83 13.40 1.12
CA VAL A 38 6.17 14.70 1.20
C VAL A 38 7.20 15.82 1.34
N TYR A 39 8.11 15.72 2.31
CA TYR A 39 9.13 16.74 2.53
C TYR A 39 10.08 16.91 1.33
N PHE A 40 10.46 15.81 0.68
CA PHE A 40 11.26 15.85 -0.54
C PHE A 40 10.50 16.55 -1.68
N SER A 41 9.22 16.22 -1.88
CA SER A 41 8.39 16.85 -2.91
C SER A 41 8.15 18.33 -2.68
N LEU A 42 8.26 18.80 -1.43
CA LEU A 42 8.19 20.21 -1.06
C LEU A 42 9.51 20.97 -1.24
N GLY A 43 10.59 20.30 -1.67
CA GLY A 43 11.91 20.92 -1.83
C GLY A 43 12.59 21.30 -0.51
N ILE A 44 12.14 20.73 0.62
CA ILE A 44 12.70 21.00 1.96
C ILE A 44 13.99 20.19 2.19
N TYR A 45 14.14 19.07 1.49
CA TYR A 45 15.35 18.23 1.52
C TYR A 45 15.85 17.97 0.10
N ASP A 46 17.10 18.34 -0.17
CA ASP A 46 17.74 18.10 -1.48
C ASP A 46 18.31 16.68 -1.63
N ASN A 47 18.51 15.97 -0.52
CA ASN A 47 19.11 14.65 -0.54
C ASN A 47 18.07 13.55 -0.70
N LEU A 48 18.22 12.79 -1.79
CA LEU A 48 17.48 11.56 -1.99
C LEU A 48 17.69 10.62 -0.77
N PRO A 49 16.64 9.93 -0.35
CA PRO A 49 16.71 9.00 0.77
C PRO A 49 17.65 7.84 0.46
N GLU A 50 18.53 7.54 1.42
CA GLU A 50 19.57 6.49 1.31
C GLU A 50 19.00 5.06 1.18
N ARG A 51 17.69 4.86 1.44
CA ARG A 51 17.01 3.57 1.37
C ARG A 51 16.02 3.52 0.20
N ASN A 52 15.83 2.33 -0.35
CA ASN A 52 14.87 2.05 -1.42
C ASN A 52 13.44 2.51 -1.01
N MET A 53 12.95 3.58 -1.64
CA MET A 53 11.60 4.11 -1.44
C MET A 53 10.54 3.53 -2.38
N ILE A 54 10.96 2.80 -3.41
CA ILE A 54 10.05 2.22 -4.40
C ILE A 54 9.25 1.07 -3.77
N ASN A 55 9.90 0.23 -2.96
CA ASN A 55 9.22 -0.92 -2.36
C ASN A 55 8.10 -0.52 -1.37
N PRO A 56 8.34 0.39 -0.39
CA PRO A 56 7.26 0.89 0.45
C PRO A 56 6.12 1.53 -0.36
N TYR A 57 6.43 2.27 -1.41
CA TYR A 57 5.42 2.85 -2.30
C TYR A 57 4.56 1.75 -2.97
N ILE A 58 5.17 0.72 -3.55
CA ILE A 58 4.43 -0.38 -4.19
C ILE A 58 3.52 -1.09 -3.17
N HIS A 59 4.03 -1.39 -1.97
CA HIS A 59 3.21 -2.02 -0.92
C HIS A 59 2.04 -1.12 -0.52
N LEU A 60 2.26 0.19 -0.39
CA LEU A 60 1.21 1.15 -0.06
C LEU A 60 0.09 1.16 -1.12
N ILE A 61 0.43 1.27 -2.40
CA ILE A 61 -0.59 1.29 -3.47
C ILE A 61 -1.38 -0.03 -3.48
N LYS A 62 -0.71 -1.18 -3.36
CA LYS A 62 -1.40 -2.48 -3.30
C LYS A 62 -2.31 -2.59 -2.08
N MET A 63 -1.90 -2.05 -0.92
CA MET A 63 -2.75 -2.02 0.27
C MET A 63 -4.01 -1.18 0.06
N LEU A 64 -3.92 -0.07 -0.69
CA LEU A 64 -5.08 0.75 -1.05
C LEU A 64 -6.06 -0.01 -1.96
N ASP A 65 -5.55 -0.66 -3.01
CA ASP A 65 -6.37 -1.50 -3.90
C ASP A 65 -7.06 -2.64 -3.11
N ALA A 66 -6.32 -3.29 -2.21
CA ALA A 66 -6.84 -4.35 -1.36
C ALA A 66 -7.90 -3.84 -0.35
N ALA A 67 -7.69 -2.65 0.22
CA ALA A 67 -8.64 -2.03 1.15
C ALA A 67 -9.96 -1.73 0.45
N TYR A 68 -9.90 -1.12 -0.75
CA TYR A 68 -11.08 -0.87 -1.57
C TYR A 68 -11.85 -2.17 -1.85
N LEU A 69 -11.15 -3.22 -2.30
CA LEU A 69 -11.77 -4.52 -2.60
C LEU A 69 -12.45 -5.15 -1.37
N ILE A 70 -11.85 -5.04 -0.18
CA ILE A 70 -12.44 -5.54 1.06
C ILE A 70 -13.76 -4.81 1.36
N ILE A 71 -13.78 -3.49 1.20
CA ILE A 71 -14.97 -2.66 1.43
C ILE A 71 -16.06 -2.99 0.39
N GLU A 72 -15.70 -3.04 -0.90
CA GLU A 72 -16.62 -3.35 -1.99
C GLU A 72 -17.29 -4.72 -1.79
N ARG A 73 -16.51 -5.75 -1.42
CA ARG A 73 -17.04 -7.10 -1.15
C ARG A 73 -17.95 -7.15 0.07
N LYS A 74 -17.66 -6.36 1.11
CA LYS A 74 -18.56 -6.23 2.27
C LYS A 74 -19.87 -5.55 1.87
N GLY A 75 -19.82 -4.48 1.10
CA GLY A 75 -21.03 -3.78 0.61
C GLY A 75 -21.96 -4.70 -0.20
N LYS A 76 -21.40 -5.56 -1.06
CA LYS A 76 -22.18 -6.55 -1.83
C LYS A 76 -22.82 -7.65 -0.97
N LYS A 77 -22.27 -7.95 0.21
CA LYS A 77 -22.84 -8.95 1.14
C LYS A 77 -24.10 -8.48 1.85
N PHE A 78 -24.35 -7.17 1.92
CA PHE A 78 -25.53 -6.60 2.59
C PHE A 78 -26.65 -6.18 1.62
N GLN A 79 -26.46 -6.40 0.32
CA GLN A 79 -27.45 -6.12 -0.72
C GLN A 79 -28.09 -7.38 -1.33
N ASN A 80 -27.71 -8.58 -0.85
CA ASN A 80 -28.23 -9.88 -1.28
C ASN A 80 -28.83 -10.65 -0.10
#